data_AF-A0A0N5D1W2-F1
#
_entry.id   AF-A0A0N5D1W2-F1
#
_cell.length_a   1.000
_cell.length_b   1.000
_cell.length_c   1.000
_cell.angle_alpha   90.00
_cell.angle_beta   90.00
_cell.angle_gamma   90.00
#
_symmetry.space_group_name_H-M   'P 1'
#
loop_
_entity.id
_entity.type
_entity.pdbx_description
1 polymer ?
#
loop_
_entity_poly.entity_id
_entity_poly.type
_entity_poly.pdbx_seq_one_letter_code
_entity_poly.pdbx_strand_id
1 'polypeptide(L)'
;MNENYLKYYFNFERPPFAPTFFPSVEEFADPISYIAKIKGDAEKYGVVKIRPPAFFRPPFAINGKNFNFTPRVQKLNQIDALVRAKLIFDAQLAGFWLMQGQTLEMPTIENKLVDLHSLYTVVVKYGGPNVMDAQKLWGTATKRLGFKQQRANKMKAVYFRWIHDFYALINVCRFFFSIRNQYSELGVLAVNIIVCVSGAKVNRDKTRK
;
A
#
# COMPACT_ATOMS: atom_id res chain seq x y z
N MET A 1 5.94 9.36 -11.40
CA MET A 1 6.82 8.83 -10.32
C MET A 1 7.52 10.00 -9.66
N ASN A 2 7.76 9.93 -8.35
CA ASN A 2 8.49 10.99 -7.65
C ASN A 2 9.98 10.85 -8.02
N GLU A 3 10.56 11.90 -8.61
CA GLU A 3 11.94 11.87 -9.13
C GLU A 3 12.98 11.52 -8.05
N ASN A 4 12.68 11.86 -6.79
CA ASN A 4 13.54 11.58 -5.65
C ASN A 4 13.86 10.09 -5.46
N TYR A 5 13.00 9.19 -5.93
CA TYR A 5 13.21 7.75 -5.78
C TYR A 5 13.81 7.09 -7.02
N LEU A 6 13.79 7.74 -8.19
CA LEU A 6 14.30 7.16 -9.45
C LEU A 6 15.76 6.72 -9.34
N LYS A 7 16.58 7.47 -8.59
CA LYS A 7 17.99 7.13 -8.35
C LYS A 7 18.20 5.74 -7.74
N TYR A 8 17.27 5.26 -6.90
CA TYR A 8 17.37 3.96 -6.24
C TYR A 8 17.02 2.77 -7.17
N TYR A 9 16.39 3.02 -8.32
CA TYR A 9 16.04 1.95 -9.28
C TYR A 9 17.14 1.71 -10.31
N PHE A 10 17.92 2.74 -10.65
CA PHE A 10 18.99 2.63 -11.65
C PHE A 10 20.36 2.34 -11.03
N ASN A 11 20.59 2.78 -9.79
CA ASN A 11 21.88 2.62 -9.11
C ASN A 11 21.67 1.87 -7.78
N PHE A 12 21.91 0.56 -7.78
CA PHE A 12 21.87 -0.25 -6.56
C PHE A 12 23.22 -0.20 -5.84
N GLU A 13 23.23 0.38 -4.65
CA GLU A 13 24.36 0.31 -3.72
C GLU A 13 24.07 -0.74 -2.64
N ARG A 14 24.96 -1.72 -2.50
CA ARG A 14 24.79 -2.79 -1.52
C ARG A 14 24.93 -2.21 -0.10
N PRO A 15 23.95 -2.41 0.80
CA PRO A 15 24.09 -2.01 2.20
C PRO A 15 25.23 -2.76 2.91
N PRO A 16 25.81 -2.19 3.98
CA PRO A 16 26.79 -2.91 4.80
C PRO A 16 26.17 -4.17 5.43
N PHE A 17 27.01 -5.17 5.68
CA PHE A 17 26.56 -6.39 6.34
C PHE A 17 26.21 -6.15 7.80
N ALA A 18 25.16 -6.83 8.27
CA ALA A 18 24.83 -6.89 9.69
C ALA A 18 25.91 -7.67 10.47
N PRO A 19 26.14 -7.33 11.75
CA PRO A 19 27.11 -8.05 12.58
C PRO A 19 26.72 -9.51 12.74
N THR A 20 27.74 -10.37 12.80
CA THR A 20 27.58 -11.81 13.00
C THR A 20 28.11 -12.20 14.38
N PHE A 21 27.28 -12.85 15.18
CA PHE A 21 27.60 -13.31 16.52
C PHE A 21 27.79 -14.83 16.55
N PHE A 22 28.72 -15.28 17.39
CA PHE A 22 29.14 -16.68 17.52
C PHE A 22 29.04 -17.08 19.00
N PRO A 23 27.87 -17.51 19.49
CA PRO A 23 27.70 -17.94 20.87
C PRO A 23 28.60 -19.13 21.21
N SER A 24 29.09 -19.16 22.44
CA SER A 24 29.66 -20.37 23.03
C SER A 24 28.58 -21.43 23.25
N VAL A 25 28.98 -22.65 23.63
CA VAL A 25 28.04 -23.74 23.94
C VAL A 25 27.12 -23.38 25.10
N GLU A 26 27.67 -22.74 26.14
CA GLU A 26 26.95 -22.30 27.33
C GLU A 26 25.98 -21.18 27.01
N GLU A 27 26.42 -20.20 26.22
CA GLU A 27 25.58 -19.08 25.76
C GLU A 27 24.45 -19.54 24.84
N PHE A 28 24.71 -20.55 24.01
CA PHE A 28 23.72 -21.10 23.10
C PHE A 28 22.64 -21.92 23.82
N ALA A 29 22.90 -22.38 25.05
CA ALA A 29 21.93 -23.14 25.84
C ALA A 29 20.74 -22.28 26.29
N ASP A 30 20.95 -20.98 26.54
CA ASP A 30 19.87 -20.02 26.85
C ASP A 30 19.84 -18.87 25.83
N PRO A 31 19.07 -19.02 24.73
CA PRO A 31 18.96 -18.01 23.69
C PRO A 31 18.43 -16.66 24.17
N ILE A 32 17.54 -16.64 25.18
CA ILE A 32 16.91 -15.40 25.65
C ILE A 32 17.96 -14.54 26.36
N SER A 33 18.72 -15.16 27.26
CA SER A 33 19.82 -14.51 27.96
C SER A 33 20.92 -14.05 27.00
N TYR A 34 21.23 -14.86 25.98
CA TYR A 34 22.20 -14.47 24.95
C TYR A 34 21.74 -13.25 24.13
N ILE A 35 20.47 -13.22 23.71
CA ILE A 35 19.89 -12.07 23.01
C ILE A 35 19.96 -10.82 23.89
N ALA A 36 19.64 -10.93 25.18
CA ALA A 36 19.75 -9.83 26.13
C ALA A 36 21.20 -9.31 26.25
N LYS A 37 22.19 -10.20 26.26
CA LYS A 37 23.62 -9.86 26.28
C LYS A 37 24.05 -9.07 25.04
N ILE A 38 23.65 -9.51 23.84
CA ILE A 38 24.08 -8.85 22.58
C ILE A 38 23.22 -7.63 22.21
N LYS A 39 22.10 -7.39 22.91
CA LYS A 39 21.12 -6.34 22.58
C LYS A 39 21.76 -4.95 22.41
N GLY A 40 22.66 -4.56 23.31
CA GLY A 40 23.26 -3.22 23.30
C GLY A 40 24.03 -2.88 22.00
N ASP A 41 24.65 -3.87 21.37
CA ASP A 41 25.31 -3.71 20.08
C ASP A 41 24.40 -4.02 18.89
N ALA A 42 23.51 -5.00 19.03
CA ALA A 42 22.57 -5.43 18.00
C ALA A 42 21.52 -4.36 17.66
N GLU A 43 21.04 -3.61 18.65
CA GLU A 43 19.95 -2.63 18.53
C GLU A 43 20.27 -1.53 17.50
N LYS A 44 21.55 -1.16 17.39
CA LYS A 44 22.04 -0.15 16.43
C LYS A 44 21.80 -0.55 14.96
N TYR A 45 21.74 -1.84 14.66
CA TYR A 45 21.63 -2.37 13.30
C TYR A 45 20.22 -2.85 12.93
N GLY A 46 19.34 -3.07 13.93
CA GLY A 46 17.98 -3.58 13.75
C GLY A 46 17.88 -5.06 13.34
N VAL A 47 18.91 -5.62 12.71
CA VAL A 47 19.04 -7.04 12.37
C VAL A 47 20.46 -7.52 12.64
N VAL A 48 20.59 -8.76 13.10
CA VAL A 48 21.88 -9.42 13.34
C VAL A 48 21.84 -10.85 12.84
N LYS A 49 23.00 -11.43 12.57
CA LYS A 49 23.15 -12.83 12.21
C LYS A 49 23.75 -13.60 13.39
N ILE A 50 23.12 -14.70 13.82
CA ILE A 50 23.69 -15.58 14.84
C ILE A 50 24.09 -16.89 14.15
N ARG A 51 25.35 -17.27 14.28
CA ARG A 51 25.84 -18.56 13.77
C ARG A 51 25.89 -19.55 14.94
N PRO A 52 25.09 -20.62 14.94
CA PRO A 52 25.11 -21.58 16.03
C PRO A 52 26.46 -22.32 16.09
N PRO A 53 26.79 -22.96 17.24
CA PRO A 53 27.96 -23.82 17.37
C PRO A 53 27.99 -24.94 16.32
N ALA A 54 29.19 -25.37 15.92
CA ALA A 54 29.37 -26.29 14.79
C ALA A 54 28.71 -27.67 14.96
N PHE A 55 28.53 -28.12 16.21
CA PHE A 55 27.86 -29.38 16.55
C PHE A 55 26.34 -29.30 16.45
N PHE A 56 25.75 -28.10 16.50
CA PHE A 56 24.31 -27.92 16.44
C PHE A 56 23.81 -28.05 15.00
N ARG A 57 23.39 -29.26 14.65
CA ARG A 57 22.91 -29.63 13.31
C ARG A 57 21.60 -30.42 13.41
N PRO A 58 20.47 -29.76 13.69
CA PRO A 58 19.19 -30.44 13.80
C PRO A 58 18.82 -31.10 12.46
N PRO A 59 18.31 -32.34 12.47
CA PRO A 59 17.84 -32.99 11.25
C PRO A 59 16.61 -32.26 10.70
N PHE A 60 16.47 -32.23 9.37
CA PHE A 60 15.31 -31.62 8.74
C PHE A 60 14.11 -32.57 8.86
N ALA A 61 13.05 -32.14 9.57
CA ALA A 61 11.90 -33.00 9.88
C ALA A 61 10.97 -33.26 8.69
N ILE A 62 11.01 -32.41 7.65
CA ILE A 62 10.10 -32.49 6.51
C ILE A 62 10.68 -33.40 5.43
N ASN A 63 9.91 -34.40 5.01
CA ASN A 63 10.27 -35.23 3.86
C ASN A 63 9.97 -34.49 2.55
N GLY A 64 11.02 -34.05 1.85
CA GLY A 64 10.89 -33.31 0.60
C GLY A 64 10.17 -34.05 -0.53
N LYS A 65 10.09 -35.38 -0.50
CA LYS A 65 9.39 -36.17 -1.55
C LYS A 65 7.87 -36.09 -1.43
N ASN A 66 7.36 -35.82 -0.23
CA ASN A 66 5.93 -35.84 0.08
C ASN A 66 5.41 -34.45 0.47
N PHE A 67 6.22 -33.40 0.29
CA PHE A 67 5.88 -32.04 0.67
C PHE A 67 5.35 -31.25 -0.52
N ASN A 68 4.04 -31.03 -0.54
CA ASN A 68 3.38 -30.22 -1.56
C ASN A 68 2.85 -28.92 -0.95
N PHE A 69 3.12 -27.80 -1.63
CA PHE A 69 2.54 -26.51 -1.28
C PHE A 69 2.17 -25.75 -2.56
N THR A 70 1.15 -24.91 -2.49
CA THR A 70 0.77 -24.05 -3.62
C THR A 70 1.66 -22.80 -3.62
N PRO A 71 2.49 -22.57 -4.66
CA PRO A 71 3.34 -21.39 -4.73
C PRO A 71 2.52 -20.12 -4.98
N ARG A 72 3.05 -18.97 -4.54
CA ARG A 72 2.48 -17.66 -4.87
C ARG A 72 3.31 -17.00 -5.97
N VAL A 73 2.64 -16.49 -7.01
CA VAL A 73 3.28 -15.71 -8.07
C VAL A 73 3.48 -14.28 -7.60
N GLN A 74 4.71 -13.77 -7.65
CA GLN A 74 5.05 -12.41 -7.30
C GLN A 74 5.57 -11.65 -8.53
N LYS A 75 4.79 -10.72 -9.06
CA LYS A 75 5.15 -9.91 -10.25
C LYS A 75 6.00 -8.71 -9.82
N LEU A 76 7.30 -8.72 -10.11
CA LEU A 76 8.26 -7.71 -9.60
C LEU A 76 7.86 -6.27 -9.93
N ASN A 77 7.31 -6.04 -11.13
CA ASN A 77 6.81 -4.73 -11.57
C ASN A 77 5.58 -4.21 -10.77
N GLN A 78 4.98 -5.04 -9.92
CA GLN A 78 3.79 -4.72 -9.11
C GLN A 78 4.04 -4.81 -7.60
N ILE A 79 5.25 -5.17 -7.16
CA ILE A 79 5.57 -5.32 -5.73
C ILE A 79 5.77 -3.97 -5.05
N ASP A 80 6.28 -3.00 -5.80
CA ASP A 80 6.66 -1.70 -5.27
C ASP A 80 5.53 -1.04 -4.48
N ALA A 81 5.83 -0.53 -3.28
CA ALA A 81 4.85 0.13 -2.44
C ALA A 81 4.11 1.28 -3.16
N LEU A 82 4.80 2.01 -4.04
CA LEU A 82 4.20 3.08 -4.84
C LEU A 82 3.21 2.53 -5.88
N VAL A 83 3.58 1.43 -6.55
CA VAL A 83 2.69 0.76 -7.52
C VAL A 83 1.53 0.08 -6.79
N ARG A 84 1.78 -0.49 -5.62
CA ARG A 84 0.76 -1.16 -4.80
C ARG A 84 -0.28 -0.17 -4.27
N ALA A 85 0.13 1.02 -3.82
CA ALA A 85 -0.80 2.07 -3.42
C ALA A 85 -1.73 2.45 -4.58
N LYS A 86 -1.18 2.58 -5.80
CA LYS A 86 -1.96 2.82 -7.01
C LYS A 86 -2.94 1.67 -7.30
N LEU A 87 -2.49 0.42 -7.27
CA LEU A 87 -3.34 -0.74 -7.53
C LEU A 87 -4.49 -0.87 -6.52
N ILE A 88 -4.22 -0.59 -5.24
CA ILE A 88 -5.25 -0.57 -4.20
C ILE A 88 -6.26 0.53 -4.47
N PHE A 89 -5.81 1.74 -4.81
CA PHE A 89 -6.70 2.84 -5.18
C PHE A 89 -7.57 2.49 -6.39
N ASP A 90 -6.98 1.95 -7.46
CA ASP A 90 -7.71 1.58 -8.68
C ASP A 90 -8.77 0.51 -8.37
N ALA A 91 -8.44 -0.49 -7.54
CA ALA A 91 -9.37 -1.53 -7.12
C ALA A 91 -10.51 -0.99 -6.24
N GLN A 92 -10.21 -0.08 -5.30
CA GLN A 92 -11.21 0.56 -4.45
C GLN A 92 -12.15 1.45 -5.26
N LEU A 93 -11.62 2.23 -6.20
CA LEU A 93 -12.40 3.08 -7.07
C LEU A 93 -13.31 2.25 -7.99
N ALA A 94 -12.78 1.18 -8.59
CA ALA A 94 -13.58 0.26 -9.39
C ALA A 94 -14.70 -0.40 -8.56
N GLY A 95 -14.39 -0.83 -7.34
CA GLY A 95 -15.37 -1.38 -6.41
C GLY A 95 -16.46 -0.36 -6.02
N PHE A 96 -16.09 0.90 -5.82
CA PHE A 96 -17.04 1.98 -5.55
C PHE A 96 -18.05 2.15 -6.69
N TRP A 97 -17.58 2.26 -7.94
CA TRP A 97 -18.48 2.41 -9.08
C TRP A 97 -19.34 1.18 -9.32
N LEU A 98 -18.78 -0.02 -9.13
CA LEU A 98 -19.54 -1.26 -9.22
C LEU A 98 -20.70 -1.31 -8.20
N MET A 99 -20.49 -0.82 -6.98
CA MET A 99 -21.55 -0.70 -5.97
C MET A 99 -22.63 0.32 -6.36
N GLN A 100 -22.27 1.37 -7.11
CA GLN A 100 -23.22 2.34 -7.66
C GLN A 100 -23.91 1.84 -8.94
N GLY A 101 -23.63 0.61 -9.39
CA GLY A 101 -24.19 0.04 -10.61
C GLY A 101 -23.57 0.58 -11.91
N GLN A 102 -22.41 1.22 -11.85
CA GLN A 102 -21.67 1.69 -13.03
C GLN A 102 -20.33 0.98 -13.17
N THR A 103 -19.90 0.69 -14.40
CA THR A 103 -18.54 0.23 -14.67
C THR A 103 -17.60 1.43 -14.74
N LEU A 104 -16.44 1.32 -14.09
CA LEU A 104 -15.41 2.34 -14.17
C LEU A 104 -14.73 2.27 -15.55
N GLU A 105 -15.05 3.24 -16.41
CA GLU A 105 -14.41 3.40 -17.70
C GLU A 105 -13.18 4.29 -17.56
N MET A 106 -12.01 3.81 -18.03
CA MET A 106 -10.76 4.56 -17.94
C MET A 106 -10.76 5.70 -18.97
N PRO A 107 -10.82 6.98 -18.54
CA PRO A 107 -10.99 8.08 -19.48
C PRO A 107 -9.70 8.36 -20.24
N THR A 108 -9.82 8.66 -21.54
CA THR A 108 -8.72 9.09 -22.40
C THR A 108 -8.85 10.57 -22.75
N ILE A 109 -7.76 11.32 -22.67
CA ILE A 109 -7.66 12.71 -23.18
C ILE A 109 -6.60 12.70 -24.28
N GLU A 110 -6.97 13.07 -25.51
CA GLU A 110 -6.07 13.07 -26.67
C GLU A 110 -5.40 11.72 -26.93
N ASN A 111 -6.20 10.62 -26.88
CA ASN A 111 -5.74 9.23 -27.01
C ASN A 111 -4.70 8.79 -25.96
N LYS A 112 -4.50 9.58 -24.90
CA LYS A 112 -3.68 9.22 -23.75
C LYS A 112 -4.58 8.91 -22.55
N LEU A 113 -4.37 7.74 -21.94
CA LEU A 113 -5.07 7.33 -20.73
C LEU A 113 -4.77 8.30 -19.58
N VAL A 114 -5.81 8.72 -18.87
CA VAL A 114 -5.68 9.55 -17.68
C VAL A 114 -5.46 8.65 -16.47
N ASP A 115 -4.32 8.82 -15.79
CA ASP A 115 -4.06 8.13 -14.53
C ASP A 115 -4.86 8.79 -13.39
N LEU A 116 -5.96 8.14 -13.00
CA LEU A 116 -6.87 8.62 -11.95
C LEU A 116 -6.19 8.69 -10.57
N HIS A 117 -5.30 7.76 -10.24
CA HIS A 117 -4.57 7.78 -8.97
C HIS A 117 -3.61 8.97 -8.89
N SER A 118 -2.88 9.24 -9.97
CA SER A 118 -2.00 10.41 -10.04
C SER A 118 -2.80 11.71 -9.97
N LEU A 119 -3.94 11.79 -10.65
CA LEU A 119 -4.84 12.94 -10.59
C LEU A 119 -5.37 13.16 -9.15
N TYR A 120 -5.87 12.12 -8.50
CA TYR A 120 -6.31 12.15 -7.10
C TYR A 120 -5.19 12.64 -6.17
N THR A 121 -3.99 12.07 -6.30
CA THR A 121 -2.84 12.41 -5.44
C THR A 121 -2.44 13.89 -5.58
N VAL A 122 -2.46 14.40 -6.80
CA VAL A 122 -2.16 15.82 -7.07
C VAL A 122 -3.23 16.72 -6.44
N VAL A 123 -4.52 16.38 -6.56
CA VAL A 123 -5.61 17.17 -5.99
C VAL A 123 -5.57 17.18 -4.47
N VAL A 124 -5.33 16.02 -3.84
CA VAL A 124 -5.14 15.92 -2.37
C VAL A 124 -3.96 16.77 -1.93
N LYS A 125 -2.84 16.75 -2.67
CA LYS A 125 -1.64 17.54 -2.35
C LYS A 125 -1.89 19.06 -2.39
N TYR A 126 -2.80 19.52 -3.24
CA TYR A 126 -3.19 20.94 -3.32
C TYR A 126 -4.31 21.33 -2.34
N GLY A 127 -4.70 20.45 -1.41
CA GLY A 127 -5.73 20.76 -0.42
C GLY A 127 -7.16 20.47 -0.87
N GLY A 128 -7.34 19.68 -1.93
CA GLY A 128 -8.64 19.22 -2.41
C GLY A 128 -9.23 20.03 -3.57
N PRO A 129 -10.38 19.60 -4.10
CA PRO A 129 -10.96 20.18 -5.31
C PRO A 129 -11.42 21.64 -5.14
N ASN A 130 -11.92 22.00 -3.95
CA ASN A 130 -12.42 23.36 -3.67
C ASN A 130 -11.28 24.40 -3.71
N VAL A 131 -10.12 24.06 -3.13
CA VAL A 131 -8.93 24.92 -3.14
C VAL A 131 -8.38 25.05 -4.56
N MET A 132 -8.37 23.97 -5.34
CA MET A 132 -7.93 24.01 -6.73
C MET A 132 -8.81 24.89 -7.62
N ASP A 133 -10.12 24.92 -7.36
CA ASP A 133 -11.06 25.80 -8.05
C ASP A 133 -10.86 27.26 -7.66
N ALA A 134 -10.73 27.55 -6.36
CA ALA A 134 -10.49 28.91 -5.87
C ALA A 134 -9.17 29.50 -6.42
N GLN A 135 -8.12 28.68 -6.48
CA GLN A 135 -6.78 29.12 -6.89
C GLN A 135 -6.48 28.88 -8.39
N LYS A 136 -7.46 28.41 -9.17
CA LYS A 136 -7.31 28.09 -10.62
C LYS A 136 -6.12 27.17 -10.94
N LEU A 137 -5.82 26.22 -10.06
CA LEU A 137 -4.62 25.36 -10.13
C LEU A 137 -4.73 24.17 -11.09
N TRP A 138 -5.90 23.94 -11.70
CA TRP A 138 -6.12 22.84 -12.64
C TRP A 138 -5.16 22.84 -13.83
N GLY A 139 -4.75 24.02 -14.30
CA GLY A 139 -3.76 24.15 -15.36
C GLY A 139 -2.39 23.58 -14.97
N THR A 140 -1.92 23.93 -13.77
CA THR A 140 -0.65 23.45 -13.20
C THR A 140 -0.70 21.95 -12.93
N ALA A 141 -1.81 21.45 -12.37
CA ALA A 141 -2.02 20.03 -12.13
C ALA A 141 -2.01 19.22 -13.45
N THR A 142 -2.69 19.72 -14.49
CA THR A 142 -2.73 19.08 -15.82
C THR A 142 -1.34 19.01 -16.45
N LYS A 143 -0.55 20.10 -16.34
CA LYS A 143 0.84 20.13 -16.81
C LYS A 143 1.71 19.11 -16.07
N ARG A 144 1.53 18.97 -14.74
CA ARG A 144 2.26 17.99 -13.91
C ARG A 144 1.95 16.55 -14.28
N LEU A 145 0.73 16.26 -14.74
CA LEU A 145 0.33 14.94 -15.24
C LEU A 145 0.81 14.66 -16.68
N GLY A 146 1.56 15.60 -17.29
CA GLY A 146 2.10 15.45 -18.64
C GLY A 146 1.05 15.67 -19.73
N PHE A 147 0.07 16.55 -19.50
CA PHE A 147 -0.92 16.99 -20.48
C PHE A 147 -0.79 18.50 -20.74
N LYS A 148 -1.29 18.98 -21.88
CA LYS A 148 -1.31 20.42 -22.21
C LYS A 148 -2.23 21.18 -21.27
N GLN A 149 -1.80 22.35 -20.78
CA GLN A 149 -2.56 23.19 -19.84
C GLN A 149 -3.96 23.56 -20.36
N GLN A 150 -4.13 23.73 -21.68
CA GLN A 150 -5.42 24.00 -22.33
C GLN A 150 -6.48 22.90 -22.09
N ARG A 151 -6.08 21.71 -21.63
CA ARG A 151 -6.99 20.60 -21.31
C ARG A 151 -7.44 20.57 -19.85
N ALA A 152 -7.11 21.59 -19.06
CA ALA A 152 -7.50 21.70 -17.65
C ALA A 152 -9.00 21.50 -17.42
N ASN A 153 -9.86 22.05 -18.29
CA ASN A 153 -11.32 21.90 -18.16
C ASN A 153 -11.77 20.45 -18.38
N LYS A 154 -11.16 19.73 -19.34
CA LYS A 154 -11.44 18.31 -19.56
C LYS A 154 -10.94 17.46 -18.40
N MET A 155 -9.75 17.78 -17.87
CA MET A 155 -9.20 17.11 -16.68
C MET A 155 -10.07 17.32 -15.45
N LYS A 156 -10.58 18.54 -15.25
CA LYS A 156 -11.55 18.87 -14.21
C LYS A 156 -12.83 18.05 -14.38
N ALA A 157 -13.41 18.01 -15.58
CA ALA A 157 -14.60 17.20 -15.84
C ALA A 157 -14.39 15.71 -15.54
N VAL A 158 -13.22 15.15 -15.89
CA VAL A 158 -12.85 13.76 -15.53
C VAL A 158 -12.79 13.56 -14.02
N TYR A 159 -12.17 14.49 -13.28
CA TYR A 159 -12.12 14.41 -11.82
C TYR A 159 -13.51 14.41 -11.19
N PHE A 160 -14.37 15.35 -11.59
CA PHE A 160 -15.72 15.45 -11.04
C PHE A 160 -16.60 14.26 -11.43
N ARG A 161 -16.41 13.69 -12.62
CA ARG A 161 -17.17 12.51 -13.07
C ARG A 161 -16.78 11.23 -12.33
N TRP A 162 -15.49 11.00 -12.11
CA TRP A 162 -15.00 9.68 -11.69
C TRP A 162 -14.38 9.64 -10.29
N ILE A 163 -13.91 10.76 -9.75
CA ILE A 163 -13.12 10.78 -8.50
C ILE A 163 -13.84 11.55 -7.38
N HIS A 164 -14.62 12.58 -7.71
CA HIS A 164 -15.18 13.50 -6.70
C HIS A 164 -16.06 12.81 -5.66
N ASP A 165 -17.00 11.96 -6.08
CA ASP A 165 -17.89 11.25 -5.15
C ASP A 165 -17.12 10.28 -4.24
N PHE A 166 -16.14 9.58 -4.82
CA PHE A 166 -15.24 8.71 -4.08
C PHE A 166 -14.36 9.49 -3.08
N TYR A 167 -13.86 10.67 -3.48
CA TYR A 167 -13.10 11.57 -2.61
C TYR A 167 -13.96 12.07 -1.45
N ALA A 168 -15.21 12.46 -1.70
CA ALA A 168 -16.15 12.87 -0.66
C ALA A 168 -16.40 11.73 0.34
N LEU A 169 -16.67 10.51 -0.15
CA LEU A 169 -16.86 9.33 0.69
C LEU A 169 -15.64 9.06 1.58
N ILE A 170 -14.42 9.08 1.02
CA ILE A 170 -13.18 8.87 1.78
C ILE A 170 -13.03 9.92 2.89
N ASN A 171 -13.30 11.18 2.60
CA ASN A 171 -13.15 12.25 3.59
C ASN A 171 -14.17 12.14 4.71
N VAL A 172 -15.42 11.75 4.39
CA VAL A 172 -16.44 11.46 5.40
C VAL A 172 -15.97 10.31 6.29
N CYS A 173 -15.54 9.18 5.72
CA CYS A 173 -15.03 8.06 6.50
C CYS A 173 -13.81 8.42 7.36
N ARG A 174 -12.89 9.25 6.84
CA ARG A 174 -11.73 9.75 7.60
C ARG A 174 -12.16 10.65 8.76
N PHE A 175 -13.12 11.54 8.55
CA PHE A 175 -13.66 12.39 9.60
C PHE A 175 -14.28 11.56 10.73
N PHE A 176 -15.12 10.58 10.40
CA PHE A 176 -15.71 9.67 11.39
C PHE A 176 -14.66 8.84 12.13
N PHE A 177 -13.61 8.36 11.44
CA PHE A 177 -12.53 7.63 12.09
C PHE A 177 -11.68 8.53 13.00
N SER A 178 -11.42 9.77 12.59
CA SER A 178 -10.72 10.77 13.42
C SER A 178 -11.50 11.08 14.70
N ILE A 179 -12.81 11.24 14.57
CA ILE A 179 -13.71 11.39 15.72
C ILE A 179 -13.63 10.15 16.61
N ARG A 180 -13.78 8.95 16.04
CA ARG A 180 -13.72 7.70 16.81
C ARG A 180 -12.42 7.54 17.59
N ASN A 181 -11.29 7.93 17.01
CA ASN A 181 -9.98 7.89 17.66
C ASN A 181 -9.83 8.93 18.79
N GLN A 182 -10.56 10.05 18.70
CA GLN A 182 -10.60 11.07 19.75
C GLN A 182 -11.52 10.67 20.92
N TYR A 183 -12.57 9.90 20.67
CA TYR A 183 -13.50 9.40 21.71
C TYR A 183 -13.10 8.04 22.30
N SER A 184 -12.14 7.31 21.70
CA SER A 184 -11.57 6.10 22.32
C SER A 184 -10.73 6.39 23.57
N GLU A 185 -10.26 7.62 23.77
CA GLU A 185 -9.61 8.06 25.02
C GLU A 185 -10.61 8.42 26.14
N LEU A 186 -11.90 8.57 25.83
CA LEU A 186 -12.94 8.99 26.78
C LEU A 186 -13.91 7.88 27.22
N GLY A 187 -13.64 6.61 26.89
CA GLY A 187 -14.31 5.46 27.51
C GLY A 187 -15.83 5.35 27.31
N VAL A 188 -16.41 5.98 26.28
CA VAL A 188 -17.86 5.91 26.01
C VAL A 188 -18.14 4.80 24.99
N LEU A 189 -19.08 3.89 25.35
CA LEU A 189 -19.53 2.75 24.56
C LEU A 189 -19.69 3.08 23.07
N ALA A 190 -18.82 2.49 22.25
CA ALA A 190 -18.88 2.59 20.81
C ALA A 190 -20.17 1.93 20.28
N VAL A 191 -21.09 2.74 19.75
CA VAL A 191 -22.19 2.25 18.94
C VAL A 191 -21.59 1.62 17.68
N ASN A 192 -21.71 0.30 17.57
CA ASN A 192 -21.33 -0.48 16.40
C ASN A 192 -22.22 -0.10 15.20
N ILE A 193 -21.88 0.99 14.52
CA ILE A 193 -22.28 1.19 13.13
C ILE A 193 -21.08 0.77 12.27
N ILE A 194 -20.94 -0.53 12.13
CA ILE A 194 -20.29 -1.11 10.96
C ILE A 194 -21.30 -0.87 9.83
N VAL A 195 -21.14 0.22 9.06
CA VAL A 195 -21.73 0.23 7.71
C VAL A 195 -20.91 -0.75 6.90
N CYS A 196 -21.34 -2.01 6.99
CA CYS A 196 -21.05 -3.05 6.05
C CYS A 196 -21.70 -2.61 4.73
N VAL A 197 -20.91 -2.12 3.77
CA VAL A 197 -21.35 -2.14 2.38
C VAL A 197 -20.66 -3.32 1.69
N SER A 198 -21.48 -4.35 1.51
CA SER A 198 -21.34 -5.49 0.60
C SER A 198 -20.29 -6.55 0.91
N GLY A 199 -20.71 -7.49 1.76
CA GLY A 199 -20.57 -8.89 1.42
C GLY A 199 -21.35 -9.21 0.15
N ALA A 200 -20.67 -9.19 -1.00
CA ALA A 200 -21.15 -9.90 -2.18
C ALA A 200 -20.89 -11.39 -1.95
N LYS A 201 -21.94 -12.18 -1.73
CA LYS A 201 -21.87 -13.64 -1.84
C LYS A 201 -21.41 -13.97 -3.27
N VAL A 202 -20.15 -14.34 -3.42
CA VAL A 202 -19.68 -15.04 -4.62
C VAL A 202 -20.36 -16.41 -4.61
N ASN A 203 -21.42 -16.52 -5.41
CA ASN A 203 -22.01 -17.79 -5.76
C ASN A 203 -20.94 -18.56 -6.55
N ARG A 204 -20.30 -19.57 -5.92
CA ARG A 204 -19.43 -20.50 -6.65
C ARG A 204 -20.34 -21.36 -7.50
N ASP A 205 -20.47 -20.97 -8.75
CA ASP A 205 -21.10 -21.78 -9.77
C ASP A 205 -20.27 -23.06 -9.92
N LYS A 206 -20.84 -24.19 -9.49
CA LYS A 206 -20.31 -25.53 -9.76
C LYS A 206 -20.77 -25.92 -11.16
N THR A 207 -20.18 -25.34 -12.20
CA THR A 207 -20.26 -25.92 -13.54
C THR A 207 -19.07 -26.84 -13.77
N ARG A 208 -19.35 -28.08 -13.38
CA ARG A 208 -18.87 -29.35 -13.93
C ARG A 208 -18.59 -29.27 -15.45
N LYS A 209 -17.33 -29.49 -15.84
CA LYS A 209 -16.90 -30.39 -16.92
C LYS A 209 -15.43 -30.70 -16.74
#